data_AF-A0A060CRW7-F1
#
_entry.id   AF-A0A060CRW7-F1
#
_cell.length_a   1.000
_cell.length_b   1.000
_cell.length_c   1.000
_cell.angle_alpha   90.00
_cell.angle_beta   90.00
_cell.angle_gamma   90.00
#
_symmetry.space_group_name_H-M   'P 1'
#
loop_
_entity.id
_entity.type
_entity.pdbx_description
1 polymer ?
#
loop_
_entity_poly.entity_id
_entity_poly.type
_entity_poly.pdbx_seq_one_letter_code
_entity_poly.pdbx_strand_id
1 'polypeptide(L)'
;GAIIRIGYAWDNGFDEEAVRNITWCKRLGIPFGIYLYSYAYDVDTASAEGANVAALLKKAGVSPGDLSYPIYYDLEDWTWNDSDGKPIHVPPTSTATYEAMIGAWYKELNSVGYTDLGVYSYTSRLNGVLKSSYIWSKTTWVAQYGAKNEFTGFTSNSRGWQYTDEGSVSGISG
;
A
#
# COMPACT_ATOMS: atom_id res chain seq x y z
N GLY A 1 15.13 -4.35 5.76
CA GLY A 1 14.34 -3.35 6.47
C GLY A 1 12.92 -3.84 6.63
N ALA A 2 11.95 -2.95 6.79
CA ALA A 2 10.54 -3.31 6.99
C ALA A 2 9.61 -2.41 6.17
N ILE A 3 8.45 -2.92 5.76
CA ILE A 3 7.34 -2.10 5.25
C ILE A 3 6.27 -2.09 6.35
N ILE A 4 5.96 -0.91 6.89
CA ILE A 4 5.11 -0.76 8.08
C ILE A 4 3.71 -0.33 7.64
N ARG A 5 2.66 -1.00 8.16
CA ARG A 5 1.29 -0.53 7.96
C ARG A 5 1.12 0.80 8.69
N ILE A 6 0.72 1.85 7.98
CA ILE A 6 0.40 3.14 8.63
C ILE A 6 -1.06 3.20 9.07
N GLY A 7 -1.95 2.49 8.37
CA GLY A 7 -3.38 2.47 8.61
C GLY A 7 -4.11 1.79 7.45
N TYR A 8 -5.40 2.05 7.34
CA TYR A 8 -6.28 1.59 6.28
C TYR A 8 -7.35 2.62 5.97
N ALA A 9 -7.87 2.65 4.74
CA ALA A 9 -8.87 3.61 4.29
C ALA A 9 -8.49 5.10 4.53
N TRP A 10 -9.49 5.97 4.45
CA TRP A 10 -9.40 7.39 4.77
C TRP A 10 -10.10 7.68 6.11
N ASP A 11 -9.79 8.83 6.71
CA ASP A 11 -10.31 9.29 8.03
C ASP A 11 -10.05 8.37 9.24
N ASN A 12 -9.37 7.24 9.03
CA ASN A 12 -8.89 6.39 10.10
C ASN A 12 -7.55 6.88 10.65
N GLY A 13 -7.33 6.60 11.94
CA GLY A 13 -6.07 6.86 12.62
C GLY A 13 -4.96 5.90 12.20
N PHE A 14 -3.88 5.93 13.00
CA PHE A 14 -2.79 4.98 12.82
C PHE A 14 -3.26 3.54 13.05
N ASP A 15 -2.65 2.62 12.31
CA ASP A 15 -2.49 1.25 12.79
C ASP A 15 -1.90 1.26 14.22
N GLU A 16 -2.36 0.33 15.05
CA GLU A 16 -2.06 0.29 16.49
C GLU A 16 -0.55 0.34 16.78
N GLU A 17 0.27 -0.24 15.90
CA GLU A 17 1.72 -0.36 16.11
C GLU A 17 2.54 0.59 15.22
N ALA A 18 1.92 1.34 14.30
CA ALA A 18 2.60 2.18 13.33
C ALA A 18 3.59 3.15 13.97
N VAL A 19 3.13 3.94 14.95
CA VAL A 19 3.95 4.99 15.58
C VAL A 19 5.14 4.38 16.32
N ARG A 20 4.93 3.28 17.04
CA ARG A 20 6.01 2.57 17.74
C ARG A 20 7.05 2.07 16.75
N ASN A 21 6.61 1.36 15.71
CA ASN A 21 7.49 0.74 14.72
C ASN A 21 8.29 1.78 13.92
N ILE A 22 7.65 2.86 13.49
CA ILE A 22 8.30 4.00 12.81
C ILE A 22 9.35 4.64 13.72
N THR A 23 8.99 4.93 14.98
CA THR A 23 9.89 5.57 15.95
C THR A 23 11.15 4.75 16.15
N TRP A 24 11.03 3.43 16.33
CA TRP A 24 12.19 2.56 16.53
C TRP A 24 13.01 2.36 15.26
N CYS A 25 12.39 2.27 14.09
CA CYS A 25 13.14 2.21 12.83
C CYS A 25 13.99 3.48 12.63
N LYS A 26 13.40 4.66 12.85
CA LYS A 26 14.14 5.93 12.80
C LYS A 26 15.27 5.98 13.82
N ARG A 27 14.99 5.64 15.08
CA ARG A 27 15.97 5.71 16.18
C ARG A 27 17.16 4.76 15.97
N LEU A 28 16.92 3.58 15.41
CA LEU A 28 17.93 2.55 15.21
C LEU A 28 18.56 2.58 13.81
N GLY A 29 18.12 3.46 12.91
CA GLY A 29 18.59 3.52 11.53
C GLY A 29 18.21 2.30 10.69
N ILE A 30 17.09 1.64 11.00
CA ILE A 30 16.59 0.50 10.24
C ILE A 30 15.85 1.05 9.00
N PRO A 31 16.25 0.68 7.76
CA PRO A 31 15.56 1.10 6.56
C PRO A 31 14.08 0.66 6.57
N PHE A 32 13.16 1.58 6.31
CA PHE A 32 11.73 1.27 6.28
C PHE A 32 10.98 1.99 5.17
N GLY A 33 9.84 1.42 4.81
CA GLY A 33 8.80 1.99 3.97
C GLY A 33 7.45 1.87 4.66
N ILE A 34 6.40 2.24 3.95
CA ILE A 34 5.05 2.34 4.50
C ILE A 34 4.07 1.65 3.57
N TYR A 35 2.96 1.13 4.08
CA TYR A 35 1.79 0.84 3.26
C TYR A 35 0.48 1.28 3.92
N LEU A 36 -0.51 1.60 3.10
CA LEU A 36 -1.90 1.82 3.50
C LEU A 36 -2.79 0.80 2.78
N TYR A 37 -3.52 0.00 3.55
CA TYR A 37 -4.53 -0.92 3.03
C TYR A 37 -5.76 -0.16 2.54
N SER A 38 -6.08 -0.26 1.26
CA SER A 38 -7.16 0.53 0.66
C SER A 38 -8.55 -0.04 0.91
N TYR A 39 -9.51 0.84 1.14
CA TYR A 39 -10.95 0.59 1.02
C TYR A 39 -11.61 1.53 -0.01
N ALA A 40 -10.82 2.24 -0.81
CA ALA A 40 -11.34 3.17 -1.80
C ALA A 40 -12.07 2.45 -2.92
N TYR A 41 -13.16 3.06 -3.37
CA TYR A 41 -14.03 2.53 -4.42
C TYR A 41 -14.29 3.53 -5.57
N ASP A 42 -13.73 4.74 -5.46
CA ASP A 42 -13.76 5.78 -6.48
C ASP A 42 -12.55 6.72 -6.32
N VAL A 43 -12.48 7.72 -7.20
CA VAL A 43 -11.38 8.69 -7.23
C VAL A 43 -11.33 9.55 -5.97
N ASP A 44 -12.48 9.92 -5.43
CA ASP A 44 -12.57 10.82 -4.27
C ASP A 44 -12.09 10.12 -3.00
N THR A 45 -12.49 8.86 -2.80
CA THR A 45 -12.03 8.03 -1.69
C THR A 45 -10.54 7.70 -1.80
N ALA A 46 -10.01 7.45 -3.00
CA ALA A 46 -8.58 7.26 -3.21
C ALA A 46 -7.76 8.54 -2.95
N SER A 47 -8.31 9.70 -3.31
CA SER A 47 -7.73 11.01 -2.98
C SER A 47 -7.72 11.21 -1.45
N ALA A 48 -8.82 10.89 -0.77
CA ALA A 48 -8.89 10.98 0.69
C ALA A 48 -7.88 10.05 1.38
N GLU A 49 -7.64 8.85 0.86
CA GLU A 49 -6.61 7.93 1.34
C GLU A 49 -5.20 8.52 1.21
N GLY A 50 -4.88 9.13 0.06
CA GLY A 50 -3.58 9.77 -0.17
C GLY A 50 -3.35 10.94 0.80
N ALA A 51 -4.37 11.77 0.99
CA ALA A 51 -4.34 12.87 1.97
C ALA A 51 -4.20 12.35 3.41
N ASN A 52 -4.88 11.25 3.76
CA ASN A 52 -4.77 10.64 5.08
C ASN A 52 -3.35 10.12 5.34
N VAL A 53 -2.73 9.42 4.38
CA VAL A 53 -1.33 8.97 4.50
C VAL A 53 -0.39 10.15 4.73
N ALA A 54 -0.53 11.23 3.95
CA ALA A 54 0.26 12.45 4.14
C ALA A 54 0.10 13.03 5.56
N ALA A 55 -1.13 13.10 6.07
CA ALA A 55 -1.42 13.60 7.41
C ALA A 55 -0.83 12.71 8.52
N LEU A 56 -0.96 11.39 8.38
CA LEU A 56 -0.41 10.42 9.33
C LEU A 56 1.13 10.44 9.33
N LEU A 57 1.79 10.52 8.18
CA LEU A 57 3.26 10.63 8.09
C LEU A 57 3.75 11.91 8.77
N LYS A 58 3.09 13.05 8.52
CA LYS A 58 3.39 14.31 9.20
C LYS A 58 3.23 14.18 10.71
N LYS A 59 2.15 13.56 11.18
CA LYS A 59 1.87 13.33 12.61
C LYS A 59 2.90 12.39 13.27
N ALA A 60 3.41 11.41 12.52
CA ALA A 60 4.48 10.51 12.95
C ALA A 60 5.89 11.14 12.85
N GLY A 61 5.99 12.38 12.36
CA GLY A 61 7.28 13.06 12.17
C GLY A 61 8.15 12.40 11.11
N VAL A 62 7.55 11.79 10.08
CA VAL A 62 8.25 11.15 8.96
C VAL A 62 8.33 12.14 7.80
N SER A 63 9.54 12.47 7.37
CA SER A 63 9.83 13.23 6.16
C SER A 63 10.15 12.30 4.99
N PRO A 64 10.09 12.75 3.72
CA PRO A 64 10.42 11.91 2.58
C PRO A 64 11.81 11.26 2.68
N GLY A 65 12.81 11.98 3.23
CA GLY A 65 14.17 11.46 3.39
C GLY A 65 14.35 10.41 4.50
N ASP A 66 13.35 10.19 5.34
CA ASP A 66 13.39 9.11 6.34
C ASP A 66 13.06 7.74 5.72
N LEU A 67 12.39 7.72 4.58
CA LEU A 67 11.93 6.49 3.92
C LEU A 67 13.00 5.96 2.98
N SER A 68 13.43 4.73 3.22
CA SER A 68 14.38 4.01 2.35
C SER A 68 13.69 3.06 1.38
N TYR A 69 12.40 2.79 1.61
CA TYR A 69 11.53 2.04 0.73
C TYR A 69 10.27 2.86 0.42
N PRO A 70 9.53 2.52 -0.65
CA PRO A 70 8.36 3.29 -1.06
C PRO A 70 7.25 3.36 -0.02
N ILE A 71 6.35 4.32 -0.22
CA ILE A 71 4.99 4.26 0.32
C ILE A 71 4.16 3.45 -0.67
N TYR A 72 3.61 2.33 -0.20
CA TYR A 72 2.82 1.42 -0.99
C TYR A 72 1.32 1.70 -0.84
N TYR A 73 0.66 1.81 -1.99
CA TYR A 73 -0.79 1.73 -2.07
C TYR A 73 -1.20 0.26 -2.22
N ASP A 74 -1.82 -0.28 -1.20
CA ASP A 74 -2.16 -1.70 -1.10
C ASP A 74 -3.60 -1.93 -1.60
N LEU A 75 -3.71 -2.62 -2.75
CA LEU A 75 -4.94 -2.79 -3.52
C LEU A 75 -5.39 -4.24 -3.61
N GLU A 76 -6.09 -4.70 -2.59
CA GLU A 76 -6.63 -6.07 -2.50
C GLU A 76 -8.12 -6.17 -2.83
N ASP A 77 -8.65 -7.39 -2.83
CA ASP A 77 -10.09 -7.59 -2.67
C ASP A 77 -10.45 -7.38 -1.21
N TRP A 78 -11.46 -6.55 -0.99
CA TRP A 78 -12.00 -6.24 0.33
C TRP A 78 -13.52 -6.25 0.28
N THR A 79 -14.17 -6.25 1.43
CA THR A 79 -15.61 -6.02 1.51
C THR A 79 -15.88 -5.23 2.78
N TRP A 80 -16.52 -4.07 2.62
CA TRP A 80 -16.94 -3.26 3.75
C TRP A 80 -18.42 -3.56 4.01
N ASN A 81 -18.68 -4.22 5.14
CA ASN A 81 -20.01 -4.61 5.56
C ASN A 81 -20.61 -3.61 6.56
N ASP A 82 -21.95 -3.51 6.57
CA ASP A 82 -22.69 -2.91 7.68
C ASP A 82 -22.71 -3.81 8.92
N SER A 83 -23.42 -3.37 9.96
CA SER A 83 -23.58 -4.10 11.23
C SER A 83 -24.29 -5.44 11.08
N ASP A 84 -25.04 -5.65 10.00
CA ASP A 84 -25.77 -6.89 9.71
C ASP A 84 -24.95 -7.84 8.81
N GLY A 85 -23.71 -7.46 8.47
CA GLY A 85 -22.82 -8.25 7.62
C GLY A 85 -23.12 -8.12 6.13
N LYS A 86 -23.93 -7.14 5.71
CA LYS A 86 -24.23 -6.90 4.30
C LYS A 86 -23.19 -5.95 3.70
N PRO A 87 -22.65 -6.26 2.49
CA PRO A 87 -21.76 -5.35 1.80
C PRO A 87 -22.42 -4.00 1.52
N ILE A 88 -21.82 -2.92 2.01
CA ILE A 88 -22.21 -1.53 1.73
C ILE A 88 -21.26 -0.86 0.74
N HIS A 89 -20.00 -1.29 0.71
CA HIS A 89 -19.06 -0.92 -0.33
C HIS A 89 -18.26 -2.14 -0.79
N VAL A 90 -17.90 -2.14 -2.07
CA VAL A 90 -17.11 -3.20 -2.72
C VAL A 90 -16.03 -2.58 -3.60
N PRO A 91 -14.94 -3.32 -3.88
CA PRO A 91 -13.89 -2.83 -4.75
C PRO A 91 -14.40 -2.53 -6.16
N PRO A 92 -13.81 -1.55 -6.87
CA PRO A 92 -14.11 -1.31 -8.27
C PRO A 92 -13.89 -2.56 -9.11
N THR A 93 -14.68 -2.70 -10.17
CA THR A 93 -14.57 -3.80 -11.15
C THR A 93 -13.96 -3.34 -12.48
N SER A 94 -13.63 -2.05 -12.61
CA SER A 94 -13.08 -1.43 -13.82
C SER A 94 -11.62 -1.07 -13.63
N THR A 95 -10.77 -1.51 -14.57
CA THR A 95 -9.36 -1.12 -14.64
C THR A 95 -9.19 0.40 -14.73
N ALA A 96 -10.01 1.09 -15.53
CA ALA A 96 -9.94 2.55 -15.69
C ALA A 96 -10.24 3.29 -14.38
N THR A 97 -11.11 2.73 -13.53
CA THR A 97 -11.38 3.29 -12.20
C THR A 97 -10.14 3.18 -11.32
N TYR A 98 -9.46 2.02 -11.29
CA TYR A 98 -8.20 1.88 -10.55
C TYR A 98 -7.09 2.79 -11.08
N GLU A 99 -6.97 2.97 -12.40
CA GLU A 99 -5.99 3.92 -12.96
C GLU A 99 -6.22 5.34 -12.44
N ALA A 100 -7.48 5.79 -12.43
CA ALA A 100 -7.84 7.11 -11.92
C ALA A 100 -7.62 7.23 -10.40
N MET A 101 -7.96 6.20 -9.63
CA MET A 101 -7.72 6.13 -8.18
C MET A 101 -6.23 6.21 -7.84
N ILE A 102 -5.41 5.40 -8.49
CA ILE A 102 -3.95 5.42 -8.31
C ILE A 102 -3.41 6.80 -8.68
N GLY A 103 -3.88 7.40 -9.78
CA GLY A 103 -3.49 8.75 -10.18
C GLY A 103 -3.81 9.81 -9.11
N ALA A 104 -5.00 9.75 -8.50
CA ALA A 104 -5.40 10.67 -7.44
C ALA A 104 -4.58 10.47 -6.16
N TRP A 105 -4.42 9.23 -5.71
CA TRP A 105 -3.59 8.91 -4.53
C TRP A 105 -2.15 9.36 -4.69
N TYR A 106 -1.54 9.11 -5.86
CA TYR A 106 -0.19 9.58 -6.20
C TYR A 106 -0.12 11.11 -6.19
N LYS A 107 -1.14 11.80 -6.72
CA LYS A 107 -1.16 13.27 -6.77
C LYS A 107 -1.11 13.88 -5.37
N GLU A 108 -1.89 13.36 -4.43
CA GLU A 108 -1.92 13.87 -3.05
C GLU A 108 -0.55 13.75 -2.37
N LEU A 109 0.09 12.58 -2.43
CA LEU A 109 1.40 12.36 -1.82
C LEU A 109 2.54 13.13 -2.50
N ASN A 110 2.53 13.20 -3.84
CA ASN A 110 3.50 14.00 -4.59
C ASN A 110 3.38 15.49 -4.24
N SER A 111 2.16 15.99 -4.02
CA SER A 111 1.93 17.42 -3.71
C SER A 111 2.60 17.89 -2.42
N VAL A 112 2.87 16.95 -1.49
CA VAL A 112 3.56 17.20 -0.21
C VAL A 112 4.99 16.64 -0.19
N GLY A 113 5.51 16.21 -1.33
CA GLY A 113 6.92 15.84 -1.52
C GLY A 113 7.28 14.36 -1.34
N TYR A 114 6.31 13.46 -1.13
CA TYR A 114 6.58 12.02 -1.15
C TYR A 114 6.48 11.50 -2.59
N THR A 115 7.63 11.23 -3.20
CA THR A 115 7.72 10.83 -4.62
C THR A 115 8.10 9.36 -4.83
N ASP A 116 8.63 8.69 -3.80
CA ASP A 116 8.93 7.25 -3.86
C ASP A 116 7.69 6.44 -3.48
N LEU A 117 6.85 6.16 -4.48
CA LEU A 117 5.53 5.58 -4.35
C LEU A 117 5.42 4.28 -5.16
N GLY A 118 4.80 3.26 -4.60
CA GLY A 118 4.56 1.98 -5.26
C GLY A 118 3.12 1.49 -5.12
N VAL A 119 2.69 0.63 -6.03
CA VAL A 119 1.48 -0.18 -5.88
C VAL A 119 1.89 -1.57 -5.39
N TYR A 120 1.15 -2.07 -4.40
CA TYR A 120 1.16 -3.48 -4.00
C TYR A 120 -0.19 -4.14 -4.35
N SER A 121 -0.12 -5.40 -4.78
CA SER A 121 -1.27 -6.29 -4.96
C SER A 121 -0.78 -7.73 -5.17
N TYR A 122 -1.67 -8.71 -5.13
CA TYR A 122 -1.37 -10.09 -5.52
C TYR A 122 -1.57 -10.36 -7.02
N THR A 123 -0.87 -11.39 -7.52
CA THR A 123 -0.77 -11.74 -8.95
C THR A 123 -2.12 -11.92 -9.64
N SER A 124 -3.12 -12.51 -8.97
CA SER A 124 -4.46 -12.72 -9.56
C SER A 124 -5.14 -11.40 -9.95
N ARG A 125 -5.13 -10.40 -9.05
CA ARG A 125 -5.69 -9.07 -9.34
C ARG A 125 -4.89 -8.34 -10.41
N LEU A 126 -3.55 -8.41 -10.34
CA LEU A 126 -2.64 -7.80 -11.33
C LEU A 126 -2.81 -8.37 -12.75
N ASN A 127 -3.20 -9.64 -12.86
CA ASN A 127 -3.53 -10.28 -14.13
C ASN A 127 -5.03 -10.17 -14.49
N GLY A 128 -5.86 -9.68 -13.58
CA GLY A 128 -7.29 -9.45 -13.73
C GLY A 128 -7.63 -7.96 -13.83
N VAL A 129 -8.37 -7.44 -12.84
CA VAL A 129 -8.89 -6.06 -12.87
C VAL A 129 -7.80 -4.97 -12.86
N LEU A 130 -6.61 -5.29 -12.33
CA LEU A 130 -5.47 -4.37 -12.30
C LEU A 130 -4.51 -4.56 -13.50
N LYS A 131 -4.90 -5.34 -14.51
CA LYS A 131 -4.10 -5.58 -15.72
C LYS A 131 -4.08 -4.34 -16.62
N SER A 132 -3.12 -3.45 -16.37
CA SER A 132 -2.88 -2.25 -17.15
C SER A 132 -1.39 -1.90 -17.17
N SER A 133 -0.88 -1.43 -18.30
CA SER A 133 0.50 -0.92 -18.40
C SER A 133 0.72 0.27 -17.47
N TYR A 134 -0.28 1.12 -17.25
CA TYR A 134 -0.21 2.23 -16.31
C TYR A 134 -0.06 1.73 -14.87
N ILE A 135 -0.88 0.75 -14.47
CA ILE A 135 -0.85 0.20 -13.11
C ILE A 135 0.46 -0.58 -12.89
N TRP A 136 0.83 -1.46 -13.83
CA TRP A 136 2.07 -2.23 -13.77
C TRP A 136 3.33 -1.37 -13.77
N SER A 137 3.30 -0.17 -14.40
CA SER A 137 4.41 0.80 -14.30
C SER A 137 4.64 1.33 -12.88
N LYS A 138 3.64 1.20 -12.00
CA LYS A 138 3.67 1.61 -10.59
C LYS A 138 3.78 0.43 -9.63
N THR A 139 3.56 -0.79 -10.10
CA THR A 139 3.66 -1.99 -9.28
C THR A 139 5.11 -2.40 -9.09
N THR A 140 5.62 -2.19 -7.88
CA THR A 140 6.97 -2.61 -7.48
C THR A 140 6.96 -3.67 -6.39
N TRP A 141 5.82 -4.03 -5.80
CA TRP A 141 5.71 -5.10 -4.83
C TRP A 141 4.53 -6.02 -5.16
N VAL A 142 4.80 -7.32 -5.32
CA VAL A 142 3.78 -8.30 -5.74
C VAL A 142 3.74 -9.48 -4.79
N ALA A 143 2.53 -9.87 -4.38
CA ALA A 143 2.30 -11.08 -3.61
C ALA A 143 1.97 -12.28 -4.50
N GLN A 144 2.70 -13.37 -4.26
CA GLN A 144 2.42 -14.69 -4.79
C GLN A 144 3.07 -15.73 -3.90
N TYR A 145 2.30 -16.38 -3.04
CA TYR A 145 2.88 -17.36 -2.14
C TYR A 145 3.26 -18.63 -2.88
N GLY A 146 4.51 -19.08 -2.74
CA GLY A 146 5.01 -20.26 -3.41
C GLY A 146 6.48 -20.17 -3.85
N ALA A 147 6.90 -21.13 -4.68
CA ALA A 147 8.30 -21.29 -5.06
C ALA A 147 8.78 -20.34 -6.18
N LYS A 148 7.84 -19.66 -6.87
CA LYS A 148 8.16 -18.71 -7.94
C LYS A 148 7.11 -17.61 -8.01
N ASN A 149 7.55 -16.43 -8.45
CA ASN A 149 6.66 -15.35 -8.87
C ASN A 149 6.41 -15.48 -10.38
N GLU A 150 5.15 -15.55 -10.77
CA GLU A 150 4.73 -15.67 -12.17
C GLU A 150 4.30 -14.33 -12.78
N PHE A 151 4.28 -13.26 -11.99
CA PHE A 151 4.02 -11.92 -12.50
C PHE A 151 5.18 -11.42 -13.36
N THR A 152 4.92 -11.25 -14.66
CA THR A 152 5.89 -10.79 -15.66
C THR A 152 5.79 -9.29 -15.97
N GLY A 153 4.84 -8.59 -15.36
CA GLY A 153 4.53 -7.17 -15.65
C GLY A 153 5.45 -6.15 -14.96
N PHE A 154 6.47 -6.59 -14.21
CA PHE A 154 7.39 -5.66 -13.56
C PHE A 154 8.15 -4.80 -14.57
N THR A 155 8.15 -3.49 -14.34
CA THR A 155 8.82 -2.50 -15.19
C THR A 155 10.15 -2.01 -14.62
N SER A 156 10.49 -2.42 -13.38
CA SER A 156 11.73 -2.05 -12.67
C SER A 156 12.39 -3.28 -12.04
N ASN A 157 13.72 -3.23 -11.88
CA ASN A 157 14.49 -4.20 -11.10
C ASN A 157 14.53 -3.86 -9.60
N SER A 158 14.16 -2.65 -9.21
CA SER A 158 13.86 -2.32 -7.82
C SER A 158 12.43 -2.78 -7.53
N ARG A 159 12.30 -4.01 -7.03
CA ARG A 159 11.01 -4.68 -6.82
C ARG A 159 11.07 -5.71 -5.70
N GLY A 160 9.93 -5.95 -5.07
CA GLY A 160 9.71 -6.96 -4.04
C GLY A 160 8.78 -8.07 -4.52
N TRP A 161 9.05 -9.29 -4.05
CA TRP A 161 8.12 -10.41 -4.12
C TRP A 161 7.80 -10.88 -2.70
N GLN A 162 6.53 -10.76 -2.30
CA GLN A 162 6.04 -11.37 -1.07
C GLN A 162 5.70 -12.84 -1.38
N TYR A 163 6.60 -13.73 -0.99
CA TYR A 163 6.55 -15.15 -1.31
C TYR A 163 5.88 -16.02 -0.23
N THR A 164 5.54 -15.43 0.92
CA THR A 164 4.87 -16.09 2.05
C THR A 164 4.25 -15.06 2.99
N ASP A 165 3.23 -15.48 3.72
CA ASP A 165 2.63 -14.86 4.90
C ASP A 165 2.89 -15.65 6.20
N GLU A 166 3.56 -16.80 6.10
CA GLU A 166 3.87 -17.72 7.21
C GLU A 166 5.37 -17.72 7.56
N GLY A 167 6.07 -16.64 7.23
CA GLY A 167 7.50 -16.51 7.49
C GLY A 167 7.79 -16.27 8.98
N SER A 168 8.80 -16.97 9.52
CA SER A 168 9.27 -16.75 10.89
C SER A 168 10.55 -15.90 10.91
N VAL A 169 10.58 -14.90 11.79
CA VAL A 169 11.73 -14.02 12.02
C VAL A 169 12.00 -13.92 13.51
N SER A 170 13.23 -14.21 13.94
CA SER A 170 13.63 -14.12 15.35
C SER A 170 13.30 -12.75 15.94
N GLY A 171 12.56 -12.76 17.06
CA GLY A 171 12.12 -11.54 17.75
C GLY A 171 10.73 -11.05 17.35
N ILE A 172 10.06 -11.71 16.40
CA ILE A 172 8.65 -11.49 16.04
C ILE A 172 7.88 -12.76 16.38
N SER A 173 6.75 -12.62 17.07
CA SER A 173 5.84 -13.73 17.37
C SER A 173 4.71 -13.77 16.35
N GLY A 174 4.50 -14.94 15.76
CA GLY A 174 3.58 -15.15 14.64
C GLY A 174 4.17 -16.14 13.64
#